data_AF-A0A7V9M2T6-F1
#
_entry.id   AF-A0A7V9M2T6-F1
#
_cell.length_a   1.000
_cell.length_b   1.000
_cell.length_c   1.000
_cell.angle_alpha   90.00
_cell.angle_beta   90.00
_cell.angle_gamma   90.00
#
_symmetry.space_group_name_H-M   'P 1'
#
loop_
_entity.id
_entity.type
_entity.pdbx_description
1 polymer ?
#
loop_
_entity_poly.entity_id
_entity_poly.type
_entity_poly.pdbx_seq_one_letter_code
_entity_poly.pdbx_strand_id
1 'polypeptide(L)'
;MKVKKFKHIEDVIDVYITLLDEQIEIPVLIEKANEKYNQHITDNNAAVYKPGETEDLFRIFMQIKKHEERKAQLVDEIAEAENTLKDFLAFLKGGKIAYAKKDDNSKSKITFLFWLEDGKVMCNR
;
A
#
# COMPACT_ATOMS: atom_id res chain seq x y z
N MET A 1 -2.96 -27.39 4.38
CA MET A 1 -3.82 -26.86 3.28
C MET A 1 -3.82 -25.35 3.39
N LYS A 2 -3.29 -24.61 2.40
CA LYS A 2 -3.39 -23.14 2.36
C LYS A 2 -4.87 -22.79 2.14
N VAL A 3 -5.49 -22.12 3.11
CA VAL A 3 -6.85 -21.57 2.98
C VAL A 3 -6.82 -20.60 1.80
N LYS A 4 -7.67 -20.82 0.79
CA LYS A 4 -7.77 -19.89 -0.34
C LYS A 4 -8.30 -18.55 0.20
N LYS A 5 -7.41 -17.56 0.27
CA LYS A 5 -7.64 -16.20 0.79
C LYS A 5 -8.71 -15.45 0.00
N PHE A 6 -8.91 -15.81 -1.28
CA PHE A 6 -9.85 -15.17 -2.20
C PHE A 6 -11.01 -16.11 -2.54
N LYS A 7 -12.25 -15.62 -2.44
CA LYS A 7 -13.46 -16.36 -2.84
C LYS A 7 -14.00 -15.88 -4.18
N HIS A 8 -13.87 -14.59 -4.46
CA HIS A 8 -14.30 -13.92 -5.69
C HIS A 8 -13.15 -13.13 -6.32
N ILE A 9 -13.27 -12.81 -7.62
CA ILE A 9 -12.23 -12.02 -8.32
C ILE A 9 -12.25 -10.57 -7.85
N GLU A 10 -13.43 -10.05 -7.50
CA GLU A 10 -13.56 -8.71 -6.91
C GLU A 10 -12.73 -8.57 -5.64
N ASP A 11 -12.64 -9.62 -4.81
CA ASP A 11 -11.80 -9.63 -3.60
C ASP A 11 -10.32 -9.42 -3.94
N VAL A 12 -9.84 -10.05 -5.03
CA VAL A 12 -8.46 -9.92 -5.50
C VAL A 12 -8.21 -8.50 -6.01
N ILE A 13 -9.15 -7.96 -6.78
CA ILE A 13 -9.06 -6.61 -7.35
C ILE A 13 -9.06 -5.55 -6.24
N ASP A 14 -9.94 -5.66 -5.25
CA ASP A 14 -9.99 -4.73 -4.12
C ASP A 14 -8.71 -4.75 -3.30
N VAL A 15 -8.20 -5.95 -3.00
CA VAL A 15 -6.92 -6.10 -2.29
C VAL A 15 -5.80 -5.51 -3.12
N TYR A 16 -5.72 -5.83 -4.42
CA TYR A 16 -4.66 -5.32 -5.29
C TYR A 16 -4.66 -3.78 -5.38
N ILE A 17 -5.82 -3.15 -5.61
CA ILE A 17 -5.93 -1.68 -5.62
C ILE A 17 -5.49 -1.09 -4.29
N THR A 18 -5.97 -1.64 -3.17
CA THR A 18 -5.64 -1.14 -1.83
C THR A 18 -4.14 -1.24 -1.55
N LEU A 19 -3.51 -2.35 -1.93
CA LEU A 19 -2.07 -2.52 -1.77
C LEU A 19 -1.25 -1.58 -2.66
N LEU A 20 -1.72 -1.26 -3.87
CA LEU A 20 -1.09 -0.26 -4.74
C LEU A 20 -1.20 1.15 -4.13
N ASP A 21 -2.37 1.50 -3.57
CA ASP A 21 -2.56 2.77 -2.86
C ASP A 21 -1.60 2.85 -1.65
N GLU A 22 -1.50 1.78 -0.85
CA GLU A 22 -0.55 1.70 0.28
C GLU A 22 0.92 1.80 -0.18
N GLN A 23 1.28 1.19 -1.31
CA GLN A 23 2.64 1.26 -1.86
C GLN A 23 3.07 2.69 -2.18
N ILE A 24 2.11 3.54 -2.58
CA ILE A 24 2.32 4.97 -2.86
C ILE A 24 2.31 5.77 -1.54
N GLU A 25 1.39 5.47 -0.63
CA GLU A 25 1.21 6.23 0.61
C GLU A 25 2.35 6.04 1.61
N ILE A 26 2.83 4.81 1.82
CA ILE A 26 3.82 4.49 2.87
C ILE A 26 5.13 5.29 2.73
N PRO A 27 5.75 5.42 1.55
CA PRO A 27 6.92 6.28 1.37
C PRO A 27 6.68 7.72 1.85
N VAL A 28 5.51 8.29 1.56
CA VAL A 28 5.13 9.65 1.98
C VAL A 28 4.98 9.73 3.50
N LEU A 29 4.45 8.68 4.15
CA LEU A 29 4.35 8.60 5.61
C LEU A 29 5.74 8.53 6.28
N ILE A 30 6.67 7.76 5.69
CA ILE A 30 8.06 7.68 6.16
C ILE A 30 8.74 9.04 6.03
N GLU A 31 8.58 9.72 4.89
CA GLU A 31 9.14 11.04 4.65
C GLU A 31 8.62 12.06 5.69
N LYS A 32 7.31 12.12 5.91
CA LYS A 32 6.71 12.98 6.94
C LYS A 32 7.22 12.67 8.36
N ALA A 33 7.46 11.41 8.69
CA ALA A 33 8.00 11.03 9.99
C ALA A 33 9.47 11.47 10.13
N ASN A 34 10.27 11.35 9.05
CA ASN A 34 11.64 11.85 9.01
C ASN A 34 11.72 13.37 9.09
N GLU A 35 10.79 14.10 8.46
CA GLU A 35 10.68 15.55 8.60
C GLU A 35 10.41 15.95 10.06
N LYS A 36 9.47 15.28 10.74
CA LYS A 36 9.21 15.50 12.17
C LYS A 36 10.43 15.21 13.02
N TYR A 37 11.17 14.15 12.73
CA TYR A 37 12.43 13.85 13.40
C TYR A 37 13.43 15.00 13.22
N ASN A 38 13.69 15.43 11.98
CA ASN A 38 14.64 16.50 11.68
C ASN A 38 14.25 17.83 12.34
N GLN A 39 12.95 18.14 12.36
CA GLN A 39 12.43 19.31 13.06
C GLN A 39 12.70 19.21 14.57
N HIS A 40 12.41 18.06 15.19
CA HIS A 40 12.65 17.83 16.61
C HIS A 40 14.14 17.96 16.99
N ILE A 41 15.04 17.45 16.15
CA ILE A 41 16.50 17.58 16.37
C ILE A 41 16.93 19.05 16.25
N THR A 42 16.37 19.79 15.28
CA THR A 42 16.68 21.21 15.04
C THR A 42 16.19 22.10 16.18
N ASP A 43 14.97 21.88 16.65
CA ASP A 43 14.33 22.69 17.69
C ASP A 43 14.97 22.50 19.06
N ASN A 44 15.42 21.29 19.36
CA ASN A 44 15.98 20.97 20.67
C ASN A 44 17.51 21.09 20.72
N ASN A 45 18.21 20.93 19.59
CA ASN A 45 19.67 21.04 19.40
C ASN A 45 20.49 20.71 20.66
N ALA A 46 20.16 19.58 21.30
CA ALA A 46 20.63 19.23 22.62
C ALA A 46 21.65 18.10 22.55
N ALA A 47 22.77 18.26 23.26
CA ALA A 47 23.73 17.18 23.46
C ALA A 47 23.16 16.05 24.35
N VAL A 48 22.12 16.34 25.14
CA VAL A 48 21.43 15.39 26.03
C VAL A 48 19.91 15.68 25.98
N TYR A 49 19.12 14.68 25.59
CA TYR A 49 17.66 14.77 25.55
C TYR A 49 17.03 14.54 26.93
N LYS A 50 16.03 15.34 27.28
CA LYS A 50 15.21 15.13 28.48
C LYS A 50 14.27 13.93 28.28
N PRO A 51 13.73 13.33 29.37
CA PRO A 51 12.84 12.17 29.26
C PRO A 51 11.64 12.36 28.31
N GLY A 52 11.02 13.55 28.28
CA GLY A 52 9.90 13.85 27.37
C GLY A 52 10.32 13.91 25.89
N GLU A 53 11.46 14.55 25.62
CA GLU A 53 12.04 14.64 24.27
C GLU A 53 12.49 13.26 23.76
N THR A 54 13.06 12.43 24.63
CA THR A 54 13.45 11.04 24.33
C THR A 54 12.22 10.18 23.98
N GLU A 55 11.12 10.33 24.73
CA GLU A 55 9.88 9.61 24.47
C GLU A 55 9.28 9.99 23.11
N ASP A 56 9.28 11.29 22.77
CA ASP A 56 8.78 11.76 21.48
C ASP A 56 9.64 11.27 20.30
N LEU A 57 10.97 11.30 20.43
CA LEU A 57 11.88 10.71 19.44
C LEU A 57 11.67 9.20 19.29
N PHE A 58 11.45 8.48 20.39
CA PHE A 58 11.18 7.05 20.36
C PHE A 58 9.87 6.74 19.64
N ARG A 59 8.82 7.57 19.83
CA ARG A 59 7.56 7.43 19.09
C ARG A 59 7.74 7.64 17.59
N ILE A 60 8.51 8.65 17.19
CA ILE A 60 8.82 8.90 15.76
C ILE A 60 9.60 7.71 15.18
N PHE A 61 10.61 7.22 15.90
CA PHE A 61 11.37 6.04 15.52
C PHE A 61 10.48 4.80 15.32
N MET A 62 9.58 4.52 16.27
CA MET A 62 8.66 3.39 16.17
C MET A 62 7.68 3.54 15.00
N GLN A 63 7.23 4.76 14.69
CA GLN A 63 6.40 5.02 13.51
C GLN A 63 7.16 4.70 12.21
N ILE A 64 8.40 5.18 12.07
CA ILE A 64 9.24 4.89 10.91
C ILE A 64 9.43 3.38 10.76
N LYS A 65 9.79 2.69 11.84
CA LYS A 65 9.99 1.23 11.83
C LYS A 65 8.75 0.48 11.38
N LYS A 66 7.58 0.84 11.91
CA LYS A 66 6.30 0.24 11.51
C LYS A 66 6.03 0.42 10.01
N HIS A 67 6.29 1.60 9.48
CA HIS A 67 6.09 1.88 8.05
C HIS A 67 7.10 1.14 7.16
N GLU A 68 8.37 1.02 7.58
CA GLU A 68 9.38 0.22 6.90
C GLU A 68 9.02 -1.27 6.86
N GLU A 69 8.55 -1.82 7.97
CA GLU A 69 8.09 -3.21 8.05
C GLU A 69 6.89 -3.47 7.12
N ARG A 70 5.90 -2.56 7.13
CA ARG A 70 4.75 -2.68 6.22
C ARG A 70 5.19 -2.58 4.76
N LYS A 71 6.12 -1.68 4.42
CA LYS A 71 6.68 -1.57 3.07
C LYS A 71 7.30 -2.88 2.58
N ALA A 72 8.01 -3.60 3.47
CA ALA A 72 8.58 -4.91 3.12
C ALA A 72 7.49 -5.95 2.87
N GLN A 73 6.45 -5.99 3.72
CA GLN A 73 5.32 -6.92 3.57
C GLN A 73 4.49 -6.66 2.30
N LEU A 74 4.32 -5.40 1.91
CA LEU A 74 3.55 -5.02 0.73
C LEU A 74 4.07 -5.68 -0.55
N VAL A 75 5.39 -5.82 -0.71
CA VAL A 75 5.97 -6.39 -1.93
C VAL A 75 5.46 -7.82 -2.15
N ASP A 76 5.46 -8.63 -1.10
CA ASP A 76 5.01 -10.02 -1.17
C ASP A 76 3.48 -10.10 -1.35
N GLU A 77 2.72 -9.25 -0.66
CA GLU A 77 1.26 -9.21 -0.78
C GLU A 77 0.78 -8.75 -2.16
N ILE A 78 1.43 -7.73 -2.73
CA ILE A 78 1.16 -7.25 -4.09
C ILE A 78 1.45 -8.35 -5.09
N ALA A 79 2.61 -9.01 -4.97
CA ALA A 79 2.98 -10.11 -5.86
C ALA A 79 1.98 -11.28 -5.78
N GLU A 80 1.47 -11.62 -4.60
CA GLU A 80 0.44 -12.66 -4.42
C GLU A 80 -0.87 -12.31 -5.15
N ALA A 81 -1.36 -11.08 -4.94
CA ALA A 81 -2.59 -10.60 -5.56
C ALA A 81 -2.44 -10.45 -7.09
N GLU A 82 -1.32 -9.88 -7.54
CA GLU A 82 -1.01 -9.67 -8.95
C GLU A 82 -0.92 -10.99 -9.72
N ASN A 83 -0.25 -12.01 -9.16
CA ASN A 83 -0.17 -13.32 -9.79
C ASN A 83 -1.55 -13.95 -9.96
N THR A 84 -2.41 -13.86 -8.94
CA THR A 84 -3.78 -14.38 -9.01
C THR A 84 -4.59 -13.65 -10.08
N LEU A 85 -4.48 -12.32 -10.14
CA LEU A 85 -5.17 -11.50 -11.14
C LEU A 85 -4.65 -11.77 -12.56
N LYS A 86 -3.33 -11.96 -12.71
CA LYS A 86 -2.69 -12.33 -13.97
C LYS A 86 -3.17 -13.69 -14.48
N ASP A 87 -3.23 -14.70 -13.64
CA ASP A 87 -3.74 -16.02 -14.00
C ASP A 87 -5.20 -15.94 -14.49
N PHE A 88 -6.02 -15.13 -13.82
CA PHE A 88 -7.39 -14.89 -14.24
C PHE A 88 -7.49 -14.14 -15.58
N LEU A 89 -6.72 -13.07 -15.76
CA LEU A 89 -6.72 -12.31 -17.02
C LEU A 89 -6.18 -13.14 -18.19
N ALA A 90 -5.18 -14.01 -17.95
CA ALA A 90 -4.69 -14.96 -18.93
C ALA A 90 -5.78 -15.97 -19.33
N PHE A 91 -6.59 -16.44 -18.37
CA PHE A 91 -7.74 -17.30 -18.63
C PHE A 91 -8.79 -16.63 -19.55
N LEU A 92 -8.94 -15.31 -19.48
CA LEU A 92 -9.86 -14.55 -20.35
C LEU A 92 -9.37 -14.38 -21.79
N LYS A 93 -8.17 -14.86 -22.16
CA LYS A 93 -7.62 -14.87 -23.54
C LYS A 93 -7.75 -13.51 -24.27
N GLY A 94 -7.34 -12.43 -23.60
CA GLY A 94 -7.38 -11.07 -24.14
C GLY A 94 -8.64 -10.27 -23.74
N GLY A 95 -9.53 -10.86 -22.95
CA GLY A 95 -10.62 -10.14 -22.30
C GLY A 95 -10.13 -9.08 -21.30
N LYS A 96 -10.94 -8.06 -21.10
CA LYS A 96 -10.73 -6.99 -20.10
C LYS A 96 -11.81 -7.05 -19.03
N ILE A 97 -11.49 -6.63 -17.81
CA ILE A 97 -12.42 -6.62 -16.68
C ILE A 97 -12.64 -5.18 -16.25
N ALA A 98 -13.90 -4.78 -16.17
CA ALA A 98 -14.26 -3.53 -15.52
C ALA A 98 -14.66 -3.82 -14.06
N TYR A 99 -14.16 -3.02 -13.12
CA TYR A 99 -14.47 -3.12 -11.71
C TYR A 99 -14.87 -1.76 -11.16
N ALA A 100 -16.04 -1.68 -10.53
CA ALA A 100 -16.54 -0.42 -9.96
C ALA A 100 -16.36 -0.40 -8.45
N LYS A 101 -15.36 0.33 -7.96
CA LYS A 101 -15.14 0.59 -6.53
C LYS A 101 -16.03 1.75 -6.09
N LYS A 102 -16.76 1.58 -4.99
CA LYS A 102 -17.41 2.73 -4.34
C LYS A 102 -16.34 3.58 -3.66
N ASP A 103 -16.36 4.88 -3.90
CA ASP A 103 -15.57 5.82 -3.14
C ASP A 103 -16.25 6.07 -1.79
N ASP A 104 -15.56 5.69 -0.71
CA ASP A 104 -16.04 5.85 0.66
C ASP A 104 -16.26 7.32 1.04
N ASN A 105 -15.60 8.27 0.35
CA ASN A 105 -15.69 9.69 0.66
C ASN A 105 -16.76 10.45 -0.15
N SER A 106 -16.99 10.08 -1.41
CA SER A 106 -17.78 10.91 -2.34
C SER A 106 -19.13 10.31 -2.79
N LYS A 107 -19.48 9.09 -2.36
CA LYS A 107 -20.61 8.30 -2.90
C LYS A 107 -20.54 8.09 -4.43
N SER A 108 -19.46 8.51 -5.09
CA SER A 108 -19.23 8.27 -6.51
C SER A 108 -18.63 6.88 -6.72
N LYS A 109 -18.74 6.34 -7.93
CA LYS A 109 -18.09 5.08 -8.31
C LYS A 109 -16.89 5.40 -9.16
N ILE A 110 -15.75 4.83 -8.79
CA ILE A 110 -14.54 4.84 -9.60
C ILE A 110 -14.52 3.52 -10.36
N THR A 111 -14.35 3.58 -11.69
CA THR A 111 -14.33 2.38 -12.53
C THR A 111 -12.90 2.09 -12.95
N PHE A 112 -12.38 0.95 -12.52
CA PHE A 112 -11.08 0.45 -12.93
C PHE A 112 -11.24 -0.51 -14.10
N LEU A 113 -10.36 -0.39 -15.10
CA LEU A 113 -10.25 -1.33 -16.21
C LEU A 113 -8.95 -2.12 -16.07
N PHE A 114 -9.06 -3.45 -16.01
CA PHE A 114 -7.92 -4.36 -15.93
C PHE A 114 -7.77 -5.16 -17.22
N TRP A 115 -6.53 -5.32 -17.68
CA TRP A 115 -6.19 -6.18 -18.82
C TRP A 115 -4.79 -6.75 -18.67
N LEU A 116 -4.48 -7.78 -19.47
CA LEU A 116 -3.14 -8.32 -19.56
C LEU A 116 -2.46 -7.78 -20.83
N GLU A 117 -1.25 -7.27 -20.68
CA GLU A 117 -0.40 -6.82 -21.79
C GLU A 117 1.02 -7.33 -21.57
N ASP A 118 1.59 -8.05 -22.54
CA ASP A 118 2.93 -8.64 -22.47
C ASP A 118 3.21 -9.42 -21.16
N GLY A 119 2.18 -10.11 -20.65
CA GLY A 119 2.27 -10.89 -19.41
C GLY A 119 2.31 -10.06 -18.12
N LYS A 120 1.98 -8.76 -18.19
CA LYS A 120 1.85 -7.86 -17.04
C LYS A 120 0.39 -7.44 -16.85
N VAL A 121 -0.02 -7.29 -15.59
CA VAL A 121 -1.33 -6.73 -15.27
C VAL A 121 -1.27 -5.23 -15.53
N MET A 122 -2.17 -4.75 -16.36
CA MET A 122 -2.35 -3.33 -16.63
C MET A 122 -3.67 -2.89 -16.01
N CYS A 123 -3.68 -1.67 -15.46
CA CYS A 123 -4.84 -1.06 -14.83
C CYS A 123 -4.96 0.39 -15.28
N ASN A 124 -6.18 0.83 -15.57
CA ASN A 124 -6.51 2.24 -15.73
C ASN A 124 -7.70 2.59 -14.85
N ARG A 125 -7.69 3.81 -14.30
CA ARG A 125 -8.73 4.36 -13.42
C ARG A 125 -9.68 5.29 -14.18
#